data_AF-A0A7S1JFJ6-F1
#
_entry.id   AF-A0A7S1JFJ6-F1
#
_cell.length_a   1.000
_cell.length_b   1.000
_cell.length_c   1.000
_cell.angle_alpha   90.00
_cell.angle_beta   90.00
_cell.angle_gamma   90.00
#
_symmetry.space_group_name_H-M   'P 1'
#
loop_
_entity.id
_entity.type
_entity.pdbx_description
1 polymer ?
#
loop_
_entity_poly.entity_id
_entity_poly.type
_entity_poly.pdbx_seq_one_letter_code
_entity_poly.pdbx_strand_id
1 'polypeptide(L)'
;NAPAQDQLMDHLRNRNDCMLDSMVEKIHRSLKELSDRGRELSYSDSVVLTAKQRSAQALLAEKQEADAQRIMSVLRLLQLFCEGHHLELQNYMREQPANHHSYNMVSEVAAYVKDLLQLENVHTVAGGL
;
A
#
# COMPACT_ATOMS: atom_id res chain seq x y z
N ASN A 1 6.96 -19.17 -10.16
CA ASN A 1 8.18 -19.38 -10.99
C ASN A 1 9.33 -19.65 -10.02
N ALA A 2 9.59 -20.93 -9.71
CA ALA A 2 10.52 -21.28 -8.62
C ALA A 2 11.95 -20.76 -8.81
N PRO A 3 12.59 -20.88 -10.00
CA PRO A 3 13.94 -20.35 -10.22
C PRO A 3 14.06 -18.84 -10.00
N ALA A 4 13.03 -18.07 -10.35
CA ALA A 4 13.02 -16.63 -10.12
C ALA A 4 12.87 -16.28 -8.64
N GLN A 5 12.12 -17.09 -7.88
CA GLN A 5 11.97 -16.92 -6.43
C GLN A 5 13.28 -17.27 -5.70
N ASP A 6 14.02 -18.28 -6.15
CA ASP A 6 15.33 -18.64 -5.60
C ASP A 6 16.35 -17.49 -5.81
N GLN A 7 16.44 -16.97 -7.04
CA GLN A 7 17.32 -15.83 -7.35
C GLN A 7 16.96 -14.58 -6.55
N LEU A 8 15.66 -14.36 -6.33
CA LEU A 8 15.18 -13.25 -5.51
C LEU A 8 15.56 -13.46 -4.04
N MET A 9 15.39 -14.66 -3.50
CA MET A 9 15.77 -14.97 -2.12
C MET A 9 17.26 -14.76 -1.88
N ASP A 10 18.10 -15.18 -2.84
CA ASP A 10 19.54 -14.90 -2.80
C ASP A 10 19.81 -13.40 -2.82
N HIS A 11 19.08 -12.62 -3.62
CA HIS A 11 19.21 -11.18 -3.63
C HIS A 11 18.81 -10.52 -2.31
N LEU A 12 17.71 -10.95 -1.70
CA LEU A 12 17.20 -10.40 -0.44
C LEU A 12 18.19 -10.65 0.71
N ARG A 13 18.73 -11.87 0.80
CA ARG A 13 19.73 -12.24 1.80
C ARG A 13 21.04 -11.46 1.67
N ASN A 14 21.42 -11.11 0.44
CA ASN A 14 22.71 -10.46 0.17
C ASN A 14 22.67 -8.92 0.22
N ARG A 15 21.48 -8.28 0.23
CA ARG A 15 21.36 -6.82 0.05
C ARG A 15 20.78 -6.02 1.22
N ASN A 16 20.68 -6.59 2.43
CA ASN A 16 20.19 -5.87 3.62
C ASN A 16 18.90 -5.05 3.33
N ASP A 17 17.79 -5.75 3.08
CA ASP A 17 16.37 -5.32 3.22
C ASP A 17 15.85 -3.97 2.70
N CYS A 18 16.64 -3.14 2.01
CA CYS A 18 16.18 -1.84 1.49
C CYS A 18 14.90 -1.92 0.62
N MET A 19 14.65 -3.08 0.02
CA MET A 19 13.42 -3.35 -0.72
C MET A 19 12.20 -3.47 0.20
N LEU A 20 12.31 -4.22 1.31
CA LEU A 20 11.20 -4.42 2.26
C LEU A 20 10.88 -3.11 2.97
N ASP A 21 11.90 -2.35 3.39
CA ASP A 21 11.74 -1.00 3.94
C ASP A 21 10.90 -0.12 2.99
N SER A 22 11.31 -0.07 1.71
CA SER A 22 10.61 0.73 0.70
C SER A 22 9.17 0.27 0.47
N MET A 23 8.90 -1.03 0.58
CA MET A 23 7.55 -1.57 0.43
C MET A 23 6.67 -1.18 1.62
N VAL A 24 7.17 -1.31 2.85
CA VAL A 24 6.46 -0.88 4.06
C VAL A 24 6.19 0.61 4.05
N GLU A 25 7.17 1.44 3.69
CA GLU A 25 6.98 2.89 3.57
C GLU A 25 5.88 3.25 2.56
N LYS A 26 5.79 2.54 1.43
CA LYS A 26 4.73 2.74 0.43
C LYS A 26 3.36 2.33 0.95
N ILE A 27 3.27 1.23 1.69
CA ILE A 27 2.04 0.78 2.33
C ILE A 27 1.54 1.84 3.33
N HIS A 28 2.41 2.30 4.23
CA HIS A 28 2.05 3.32 5.24
C HIS A 28 1.70 4.66 4.61
N ARG A 29 2.45 5.09 3.58
CA ARG A 29 2.15 6.34 2.86
C ARG A 29 0.76 6.30 2.22
N SER A 30 0.42 5.18 1.58
CA SER A 30 -0.89 5.01 0.95
C SER A 30 -2.03 5.13 1.98
N LEU A 31 -1.89 4.51 3.16
CA LEU A 31 -2.89 4.64 4.23
C LEU A 31 -3.05 6.06 4.74
N LYS A 32 -1.93 6.75 4.97
CA LYS A 32 -1.96 8.13 5.46
C LYS A 32 -2.71 9.04 4.48
N GLU A 33 -2.42 8.91 3.19
CA GLU A 33 -3.09 9.68 2.15
C GLU A 33 -4.59 9.35 2.07
N LEU A 34 -4.99 8.10 2.28
CA LEU A 34 -6.41 7.71 2.34
C LEU A 34 -7.12 8.24 3.59
N SER A 35 -6.46 8.25 4.74
CA SER A 35 -6.99 8.80 6.00
C SER A 35 -7.16 10.31 5.94
N ASP A 36 -6.20 11.03 5.36
CA ASP A 36 -6.26 12.48 5.20
C ASP A 36 -7.43 12.90 4.29
N ARG A 37 -7.74 12.10 3.26
CA ARG A 37 -8.87 12.33 2.34
C ARG A 37 -10.24 12.23 3.01
N GLY A 38 -10.43 11.30 3.96
CA GLY A 38 -11.68 11.17 4.71
C GLY A 38 -12.03 12.43 5.51
N ARG A 39 -11.03 13.26 5.85
CA ARG A 39 -11.22 14.52 6.59
C ARG A 39 -11.54 15.72 5.70
N GLU A 40 -11.01 15.76 4.47
CA GLU A 40 -11.22 16.88 3.54
C GLU A 40 -12.63 16.89 2.92
N LEU A 41 -13.22 15.72 2.68
CA LEU A 41 -14.58 15.60 2.13
C LEU A 41 -15.69 16.16 3.06
N SER A 42 -15.42 16.29 4.36
CA SER A 42 -16.39 16.86 5.32
C SER A 42 -16.56 18.39 5.20
N TYR A 43 -15.72 19.09 4.42
CA TYR A 43 -15.67 20.57 4.40
C TYR A 43 -16.18 21.20 3.09
N SER A 44 -16.46 20.43 2.03
CA SER A 44 -16.52 20.96 0.66
C SER A 44 -17.79 20.65 -0.14
N ASP A 45 -18.96 20.54 0.49
CA ASP A 45 -20.21 20.24 -0.24
C ASP A 45 -20.98 21.45 -0.79
N SER A 46 -20.42 22.68 -0.78
CA SER A 46 -21.18 23.88 -1.20
C SER A 46 -20.50 24.86 -2.18
N VAL A 47 -19.32 24.56 -2.74
CA VAL A 47 -18.53 25.56 -3.49
C VAL A 47 -18.54 25.34 -5.01
N VAL A 48 -19.06 26.32 -5.76
CA VAL A 48 -18.85 26.43 -7.21
C VAL A 48 -17.35 26.65 -7.47
N LEU A 49 -16.67 25.62 -8.00
CA LEU A 49 -15.22 25.67 -8.24
C LEU A 49 -14.88 26.57 -9.43
N THR A 50 -13.99 27.54 -9.18
CA THR A 50 -13.37 28.36 -10.22
C THR A 50 -12.48 27.51 -11.13
N ALA A 51 -12.14 28.02 -12.33
CA ALA A 51 -11.28 27.31 -13.28
C ALA A 51 -9.92 26.86 -12.67
N LYS A 52 -9.35 27.69 -11.78
CA LYS A 52 -8.11 27.39 -11.04
C LYS A 52 -8.28 26.23 -10.04
N GLN A 53 -9.44 26.11 -9.42
CA GLN A 53 -9.75 25.00 -8.53
C GLN A 53 -10.00 23.70 -9.29
N ARG A 54 -10.61 23.75 -10.49
CA ARG A 54 -10.78 22.58 -11.36
C ARG A 54 -9.45 21.98 -11.82
N SER A 55 -8.48 22.83 -12.19
CA SER A 55 -7.13 22.34 -12.54
C SER A 55 -6.41 21.71 -11.35
N ALA A 56 -6.57 22.28 -10.14
CA ALA A 56 -6.00 21.69 -8.93
C ALA A 56 -6.64 20.33 -8.61
N GLN A 57 -7.97 20.20 -8.77
CA GLN A 57 -8.68 18.96 -8.54
C GLN A 57 -8.30 17.86 -9.54
N ALA A 58 -8.07 18.21 -10.82
CA ALA A 58 -7.58 17.28 -11.83
C ALA A 58 -6.19 16.74 -11.49
N LEU A 59 -5.26 17.61 -11.06
CA LEU A 59 -3.92 17.19 -10.61
C LEU A 59 -3.98 16.29 -9.37
N LEU A 60 -4.90 16.58 -8.44
CA LEU A 60 -5.12 15.72 -7.26
C LEU A 60 -5.65 14.34 -7.65
N ALA A 61 -6.60 14.27 -8.59
CA ALA A 61 -7.13 13.00 -9.10
C ALA A 61 -6.05 12.19 -9.83
N GLU A 62 -5.22 12.83 -10.66
CA GLU A 62 -4.08 12.18 -11.33
C GLU A 62 -3.07 11.65 -10.31
N LYS A 63 -2.75 12.43 -9.27
CA LYS A 63 -1.88 11.98 -8.18
C LYS A 63 -2.49 10.75 -7.49
N GLN A 64 -3.79 10.77 -7.17
CA GLN A 64 -4.48 9.66 -6.52
C GLN A 64 -4.43 8.37 -7.34
N GLU A 65 -4.65 8.47 -8.64
CA GLU A 65 -4.56 7.32 -9.55
C GLU A 65 -3.13 6.77 -9.59
N ALA A 66 -2.12 7.64 -9.65
CA ALA A 66 -0.71 7.23 -9.61
C ALA A 66 -0.35 6.54 -8.28
N ASP A 67 -0.85 7.03 -7.15
CA ASP A 67 -0.63 6.42 -5.84
C ASP A 67 -1.33 5.06 -5.70
N ALA A 68 -2.55 4.93 -6.23
CA ALA A 68 -3.28 3.66 -6.31
C ALA A 68 -2.50 2.62 -7.14
N GLN A 69 -1.98 3.01 -8.30
CA GLN A 69 -1.17 2.11 -9.15
C GLN A 69 0.13 1.66 -8.46
N ARG A 70 0.77 2.56 -7.69
CA ARG A 70 1.98 2.22 -6.92
C ARG A 70 1.68 1.16 -5.86
N ILE A 71 0.64 1.34 -5.04
CA ILE A 71 0.31 0.38 -3.99
C ILE A 71 -0.16 -0.95 -4.59
N MET A 72 -0.95 -0.92 -5.67
CA MET A 72 -1.34 -2.13 -6.40
C MET A 72 -0.13 -2.92 -6.90
N SER A 73 0.92 -2.23 -7.39
CA SER A 73 2.15 -2.88 -7.82
C SER A 73 2.89 -3.56 -6.67
N VAL A 74 2.93 -2.93 -5.48
CA VAL A 74 3.52 -3.52 -4.26
C VAL A 74 2.75 -4.77 -3.83
N LEU A 75 1.42 -4.68 -3.77
CA LEU A 75 0.56 -5.81 -3.40
C LEU A 75 0.66 -6.95 -4.41
N ARG A 76 0.71 -6.63 -5.71
CA ARG A 76 0.90 -7.62 -6.77
C ARG A 76 2.24 -8.33 -6.64
N LEU A 77 3.30 -7.59 -6.32
CA LEU A 77 4.62 -8.18 -6.09
C LEU A 77 4.62 -9.14 -4.89
N LEU A 78 4.02 -8.72 -3.76
CA LEU A 78 3.86 -9.58 -2.58
C LEU A 78 3.07 -10.86 -2.89
N GLN A 79 2.01 -10.74 -3.69
CA GLN A 79 1.26 -11.91 -4.14
C GLN A 79 2.15 -12.89 -4.92
N LEU A 80 3.00 -12.39 -5.82
CA LEU A 80 3.91 -13.22 -6.62
C LEU A 80 5.02 -13.87 -5.78
N PHE A 81 5.44 -13.23 -4.69
CA PHE A 81 6.38 -13.83 -3.73
C PHE A 81 5.75 -15.00 -2.98
N CYS A 82 4.46 -14.89 -2.69
CA CYS A 82 3.70 -15.92 -2.01
C CYS A 82 3.06 -16.94 -2.97
N GLU A 83 3.19 -16.77 -4.29
CA GLU A 83 2.61 -17.69 -5.26
C GLU A 83 3.39 -19.01 -5.32
N GLY A 84 2.68 -20.13 -5.17
CA GLY A 84 3.28 -21.46 -5.10
C GLY A 84 3.67 -21.88 -3.68
N HIS A 85 4.46 -22.97 -3.56
CA HIS A 85 4.86 -23.57 -2.27
C HIS A 85 6.31 -23.23 -1.88
N HIS A 86 6.78 -22.02 -2.20
CA HIS A 86 8.12 -21.59 -1.81
C HIS A 86 8.10 -21.07 -0.37
N LEU A 87 8.09 -22.02 0.58
CA LEU A 87 7.88 -21.78 2.01
C LEU A 87 8.96 -20.87 2.63
N GLU A 88 10.18 -20.93 2.10
CA GLU A 88 11.32 -20.15 2.58
C GLU A 88 11.11 -18.64 2.36
N LEU A 89 10.77 -18.20 1.14
CA LEU A 89 10.38 -16.82 0.84
C LEU A 89 9.14 -16.39 1.63
N GLN A 90 8.13 -17.27 1.79
CA GLN A 90 6.94 -16.94 2.58
C GLN A 90 7.27 -16.67 4.05
N ASN A 91 8.15 -17.48 4.64
CA ASN A 91 8.64 -17.26 6.00
C ASN A 91 9.53 -16.02 6.06
N TYR A 92 10.37 -15.82 5.05
CA TYR A 92 11.20 -14.62 4.94
C TYR A 92 10.35 -13.36 4.81
N MET A 93 9.14 -13.37 4.25
CA MET A 93 8.24 -12.20 4.26
C MET A 93 7.64 -11.91 5.65
N ARG A 94 7.72 -12.85 6.59
CA ARG A 94 7.24 -12.67 7.98
C ARG A 94 8.35 -12.20 8.91
N GLU A 95 9.55 -12.72 8.71
CA GLU A 95 10.68 -12.46 9.58
C GLU A 95 12.00 -12.59 8.82
N GLN A 96 12.90 -11.63 9.02
CA GLN A 96 14.23 -11.61 8.43
C GLN A 96 15.30 -11.63 9.54
N PRO A 97 15.54 -12.79 10.19
CA PRO A 97 16.35 -12.85 11.42
C PRO A 97 17.82 -12.49 11.23
N ALA A 98 18.31 -12.55 9.99
CA ALA A 98 19.69 -12.21 9.64
C ALA A 98 19.90 -10.72 9.35
N ASN A 99 18.84 -9.92 9.30
CA ASN A 99 18.90 -8.53 8.87
C ASN A 99 18.81 -7.57 10.06
N HIS A 100 19.23 -6.32 9.82
CA HIS A 100 19.23 -5.27 10.85
C HIS A 100 17.80 -4.86 11.27
N HIS A 101 16.88 -4.91 10.32
CA HIS A 101 15.46 -4.70 10.53
C HIS A 101 14.70 -5.92 10.02
N SER A 102 13.60 -6.26 10.67
CA SER A 102 12.73 -7.36 10.26
C SER A 102 11.31 -6.84 10.16
N TYR A 103 10.71 -7.06 8.99
CA TYR A 103 9.37 -6.60 8.64
C TYR A 103 8.45 -7.80 8.47
N ASN A 104 7.32 -7.76 9.16
CA ASN A 104 6.27 -8.73 8.96
C ASN A 104 5.30 -8.20 7.90
N MET A 105 5.64 -8.42 6.63
CA MET A 105 4.86 -7.92 5.49
C MET A 105 3.42 -8.44 5.48
N VAL A 106 3.18 -9.63 6.06
CA VAL A 106 1.84 -10.20 6.21
C VAL A 106 1.00 -9.34 7.16
N SER A 107 1.57 -8.96 8.30
CA SER A 107 0.92 -8.07 9.26
C SER A 107 0.69 -6.68 8.68
N GLU A 108 1.65 -6.13 7.92
CA GLU A 108 1.52 -4.84 7.26
C GLU A 108 0.37 -4.81 6.25
N VAL A 109 0.24 -5.85 5.41
CA VAL A 109 -0.88 -5.96 4.46
C VAL A 109 -2.20 -6.19 5.20
N ALA A 110 -2.21 -6.99 6.27
CA ALA A 110 -3.42 -7.21 7.06
C ALA A 110 -3.92 -5.92 7.72
N ALA A 111 -3.01 -5.10 8.27
CA ALA A 111 -3.33 -3.77 8.79
C ALA A 111 -3.85 -2.85 7.67
N TYR A 112 -3.19 -2.85 6.52
CA TYR A 112 -3.62 -2.08 5.35
C TYR A 112 -5.06 -2.39 4.92
N VAL A 113 -5.39 -3.67 4.76
CA VAL A 113 -6.74 -4.10 4.36
C VAL A 113 -7.77 -3.76 5.44
N LYS A 114 -7.43 -3.96 6.72
CA LYS A 114 -8.32 -3.59 7.83
C LYS A 114 -8.66 -2.10 7.80
N ASP A 115 -7.67 -1.25 7.62
CA ASP A 115 -7.86 0.21 7.60
C ASP A 115 -8.65 0.65 6.37
N LEU A 116 -8.39 0.05 5.20
CA LEU A 116 -9.21 0.27 3.99
C LEU A 116 -10.69 -0.05 4.23
N LEU A 117 -10.98 -1.21 4.82
CA LEU A 117 -12.36 -1.62 5.11
C LEU A 117 -13.04 -0.68 6.11
N GLN A 118 -12.30 -0.15 7.09
CA GLN A 118 -12.84 0.84 8.02
C GLN A 118 -13.22 2.15 7.30
N LEU A 119 -12.40 2.60 6.35
CA LEU A 119 -12.70 3.79 5.54
C LEU A 119 -13.94 3.58 4.66
N GLU A 120 -14.08 2.43 4.01
CA GLU A 120 -15.29 2.11 3.20
C GLU A 120 -16.58 2.12 4.05
N ASN A 121 -16.51 1.56 5.27
CA ASN A 121 -17.66 1.54 6.18
C ASN A 121 -18.06 2.96 6.63
N VAL A 122 -17.12 3.88 6.82
CA VAL A 122 -17.41 5.28 7.14
C VAL A 122 -18.13 5.99 5.97
N HIS A 123 -17.72 5.72 4.73
CA HIS A 123 -18.37 6.31 3.54
C HIS A 123 -19.79 5.76 3.29
N THR A 124 -20.07 4.51 3.67
CA THR A 124 -21.39 3.90 3.48
C THR A 124 -22.44 4.48 4.44
N VAL A 125 -22.04 4.92 5.63
CA VAL A 125 -22.96 5.52 6.63
C VAL A 125 -23.26 7.00 6.31
N ALA A 126 -22.35 7.71 5.63
CA ALA A 126 -22.53 9.13 5.28
C ALA A 126 -23.43 9.39 4.06
N GLY A 127 -23.72 8.37 3.23
CA GLY A 127 -24.57 8.48 2.04
C GLY A 127 -26.03 8.08 2.24
N GLY A 128 -26.46 7.84 3.48
CA GLY A 128 -27.76 7.25 3.80
C GLY A 128 -28.50 7.93 4.94
N LEU A 129 -28.68 9.26 4.88
CA LEU A 129 -29.71 9.99 5.63
C LEU A 129 -30.20 11.20 4.81
#